data_AF-A0A973I1S6-F1
#
_entry.id   AF-A0A973I1S6-F1
#
_cell.length_a   1.000
_cell.length_b   1.000
_cell.length_c   1.000
_cell.angle_alpha   90.00
_cell.angle_beta   90.00
_cell.angle_gamma   90.00
#
_symmetry.space_group_name_H-M   'P 1'
#
loop_
_entity.id
_entity.type
_entity.pdbx_description
1 polymer ?
#
loop_
_entity_poly.entity_id
_entity_poly.type
_entity_poly.pdbx_seq_one_letter_code
_entity_poly.pdbx_strand_id
1 'polypeptide(L)' 'MSRHTGLYLAKQLFIILTLLYAVNFVCNEYLAWNAYMDCQSKCHTLGLEKGRIQNTTFSEDVTLCRCLADTDYYVVLN' A
#
# COMPACT_ATOMS: atom_id res chain seq x y z
N MET A 1 33.61 -10.90 -26.41
CA MET A 1 33.04 -9.73 -25.68
C MET A 1 33.97 -9.44 -24.50
N SER A 2 34.52 -8.23 -24.38
CA SER A 2 35.56 -7.92 -23.38
C SER A 2 34.99 -8.02 -21.96
N ARG A 3 35.80 -8.55 -21.03
CA ARG A 3 35.45 -8.72 -19.59
C ARG A 3 35.00 -7.41 -18.95
N HIS A 4 35.50 -6.27 -19.44
CA HIS A 4 35.08 -4.92 -19.03
C HIS A 4 33.66 -4.56 -19.48
N THR A 5 33.25 -5.01 -20.66
CA THR A 5 31.90 -4.76 -21.20
C THR A 5 30.84 -5.52 -20.40
N GLY A 6 31.15 -6.74 -19.95
CA GLY A 6 30.27 -7.54 -19.09
C GLY A 6 30.06 -6.93 -17.70
N LEU A 7 31.14 -6.43 -17.07
CA LEU A 7 31.06 -5.73 -15.78
C LEU A 7 30.24 -4.44 -15.85
N TYR A 8 30.37 -3.69 -16.94
CA TYR A 8 29.61 -2.46 -17.15
C TYR A 8 28.10 -2.74 -17.31
N LEU A 9 27.74 -3.76 -18.10
CA LEU A 9 26.35 -4.20 -18.26
C LEU A 9 25.75 -4.71 -16.94
N ALA A 10 26.49 -5.49 -16.16
CA ALA A 10 26.04 -5.97 -14.85
C ALA A 10 25.78 -4.81 -13.87
N LYS A 11 26.64 -3.78 -13.87
CA LYS A 11 26.44 -2.58 -13.06
C LYS A 11 25.18 -1.82 -13.46
N GLN A 12 24.95 -1.63 -14.76
CA GLN A 12 23.74 -0.96 -15.24
C GLN A 12 22.47 -1.75 -14.90
N LEU A 13 22.49 -3.07 -15.09
CA LEU A 13 21.37 -3.93 -14.69
C LEU A 13 21.07 -3.84 -13.19
N PHE A 14 22.10 -3.85 -12.35
CA PHE A 14 21.92 -3.70 -10.90
C PHE A 14 21.27 -2.37 -10.55
N ILE A 15 21.73 -1.26 -11.14
CA ILE A 15 21.15 0.07 -10.91
C ILE A 15 19.68 0.10 -11.33
N ILE A 16 19.35 -0.44 -12.50
CA ILE A 16 17.97 -0.49 -13.01
C ILE A 16 17.09 -1.32 -12.06
N LEU A 17 17.55 -2.49 -11.63
CA LEU A 17 16.81 -3.35 -10.71
C LEU A 17 16.56 -2.66 -9.36
N THR A 18 17.57 -1.99 -8.80
CA THR A 18 17.39 -1.24 -7.55
C THR A 18 16.38 -0.10 -7.70
N LEU A 19 16.38 0.58 -8.85
CA LEU A 19 15.47 1.69 -9.09
C LEU A 19 14.02 1.20 -9.26
N LEU A 20 13.83 0.09 -10.00
CA LEU A 20 12.52 -0.56 -10.14
C LEU A 20 11.98 -1.04 -8.79
N TYR A 21 12.84 -1.63 -7.96
CA TYR A 21 12.46 -2.05 -6.62
C TYR A 21 12.01 -0.87 -5.75
N ALA A 22 12.78 0.23 -5.76
CA ALA A 22 12.45 1.44 -5.02
C ALA A 22 11.11 2.04 -5.48
N VAL A 23 10.88 2.11 -6.80
CA VAL A 23 9.60 2.58 -7.36
C VAL A 23 8.45 1.68 -6.91
N ASN A 24 8.61 0.36 -7.02
CA ASN A 24 7.57 -0.58 -6.61
C ASN A 24 7.25 -0.47 -5.11
N PHE A 25 8.27 -0.31 -4.27
CA PHE A 25 8.11 -0.08 -2.83
C PHE A 25 7.30 1.19 -2.56
N VAL A 26 7.68 2.32 -3.18
CA VAL A 26 6.96 3.60 -3.00
C VAL A 26 5.52 3.50 -3.50
N CYS A 27 5.27 2.83 -4.63
CA CYS A 27 3.91 2.61 -5.12
C CYS A 27 3.06 1.79 -4.16
N ASN A 28 3.60 0.71 -3.59
CA ASN A 28 2.87 -0.12 -2.62
C ASN A 28 2.58 0.63 -1.33
N GLU A 29 3.56 1.37 -0.80
CA GLU A 29 3.36 2.23 0.37
C GLU A 29 2.33 3.33 0.10
N TYR A 30 2.35 3.93 -1.10
CA TYR A 30 1.37 4.94 -1.50
C TYR A 30 -0.05 4.38 -1.57
N LEU A 31 -0.22 3.17 -2.13
CA LEU A 31 -1.52 2.49 -2.17
C LEU A 31 -2.03 2.16 -0.76
N ALA A 32 -1.16 1.63 0.11
CA ALA A 32 -1.51 1.34 1.51
C ALA A 32 -1.89 2.62 2.27
N TRP A 33 -1.15 3.71 2.07
CA TRP A 33 -1.43 5.00 2.68
C TRP A 33 -2.75 5.60 2.18
N ASN A 34 -3.03 5.53 0.88
CA ASN A 34 -4.31 5.99 0.32
C ASN A 34 -5.50 5.20 0.88
N ALA A 35 -5.39 3.87 0.98
CA ALA A 35 -6.44 3.06 1.60
C ALA A 35 -6.67 3.44 3.07
N TYR A 36 -5.59 3.76 3.80
CA TYR A 36 -5.69 4.24 5.18
C TYR A 36 -6.39 5.60 5.26
N MET A 37 -6.04 6.53 4.37
CA MET A 37 -6.67 7.84 4.32
C MET A 37 -8.15 7.77 3.93
N ASP A 38 -8.54 6.90 2.98
CA ASP A 38 -9.95 6.67 2.63
C ASP A 38 -10.73 6.12 3.82
N CYS A 39 -10.14 5.17 4.56
CA CYS A 39 -10.71 4.64 5.80
C CYS A 39 -10.94 5.73 6.85
N GLN A 40 -9.92 6.56 7.13
CA GLN A 40 -10.07 7.67 8.08
C GLN A 40 -11.11 8.68 7.61
N SER A 41 -11.12 9.04 6.33
CA SER A 41 -12.06 10.01 5.78
C SER A 41 -13.52 9.53 5.88
N LYS A 42 -13.78 8.26 5.57
CA LYS A 42 -15.12 7.66 5.72
C LYS A 42 -15.55 7.60 7.18
N CYS A 43 -14.66 7.22 8.10
CA CYS A 43 -14.97 7.25 9.54
C CYS A 43 -15.25 8.68 10.03
N HIS A 44 -14.47 9.66 9.58
CA HIS A 44 -14.68 11.07 9.94
C HIS A 44 -16.03 11.59 9.41
N THR A 45 -16.43 11.18 8.20
CA THR A 45 -17.75 11.50 7.64
C THR A 45 -18.89 10.93 8.49
N LEU A 46 -18.66 9.79 9.15
CA LEU A 46 -19.59 9.18 10.11
C LEU A 46 -19.52 9.81 11.52
N GLY A 47 -18.71 10.85 11.71
CA GLY A 47 -18.51 11.52 13.00
C GLY A 47 -17.58 10.76 13.95
N LEU A 48 -16.80 9.80 13.45
CA LEU A 48 -15.89 8.95 14.23
C LEU A 48 -14.44 9.38 14.01
N GLU A 49 -13.69 9.57 15.10
CA GLU A 49 -12.32 10.11 15.02
C GLU A 49 -11.28 9.11 14.48
N LYS A 50 -11.57 7.80 14.54
CA LYS A 50 -10.56 6.77 14.26
C LYS A 50 -11.15 5.61 13.46
N GLY A 51 -10.56 5.37 12.28
CA GLY A 51 -10.70 4.14 11.50
C GLY A 51 -9.51 3.20 11.69
N ARG A 52 -9.74 1.90 11.53
CA ARG A 52 -8.68 0.90 11.43
C ARG A 52 -8.98 -0.01 10.26
N ILE A 53 -8.04 -0.13 9.33
CA ILE A 53 -8.13 -1.14 8.28
C ILE A 53 -8.08 -2.53 8.93
N GLN A 54 -9.09 -3.35 8.65
CA GLN A 54 -9.07 -4.79 8.85
C GLN A 54 -8.97 -5.47 7.49
N ASN A 55 -7.84 -6.17 7.28
CA ASN A 55 -7.78 -7.14 6.20
C ASN A 55 -8.69 -8.30 6.59
N THR A 56 -9.71 -8.56 5.76
CA THR A 56 -10.54 -9.75 5.97
C THR A 56 -9.82 -10.97 5.41
N THR A 57 -9.89 -12.07 6.13
CA THR A 57 -9.44 -13.39 5.64
C THR A 57 -10.36 -13.96 4.55
N PHE A 58 -11.46 -13.29 4.22
CA PHE A 58 -12.50 -13.78 3.32
C PHE A 58 -12.33 -13.34 1.85
N SER A 59 -11.63 -12.23 1.58
CA SER A 59 -11.32 -11.80 0.21
C SER A 59 -10.14 -10.83 0.19
N GLU A 60 -9.13 -11.10 -0.65
CA GLU A 60 -8.03 -10.17 -0.93
C GLU A 60 -8.52 -8.89 -1.64
N ASP A 61 -9.70 -8.94 -2.26
CA ASP A 61 -10.28 -7.84 -3.04
C ASP A 61 -11.09 -6.85 -2.20
N VAL A 62 -11.37 -7.15 -0.92
CA VAL A 62 -12.25 -6.33 -0.08
C VAL A 62 -11.52 -5.87 1.17
N THR A 63 -11.05 -4.62 1.15
CA THR A 63 -10.46 -3.98 2.32
C THR A 63 -11.58 -3.43 3.21
N LEU A 64 -11.76 -3.96 4.42
CA LEU A 64 -12.73 -3.42 5.38
C LEU A 64 -12.07 -2.35 6.24
N CYS A 65 -12.75 -1.23 6.42
CA CYS A 65 -12.43 -0.22 7.41
C CYS A 65 -13.35 -0.37 8.62
N ARG A 66 -12.79 -0.64 9.79
CA ARG A 66 -13.50 -0.64 11.07
C ARG A 66 -13.37 0.74 11.71
N CYS A 67 -14.45 1.50 11.77
CA CYS A 67 -14.52 2.74 12.52
C CYS A 67 -14.77 2.43 13.99
N LEU A 68 -13.86 2.88 14.86
CA LEU A 68 -13.92 2.63 16.30
C LEU A 68 -14.91 3.62 16.94
N ALA A 69 -16.02 3.10 17.44
CA ALA A 69 -17.01 3.84 18.23
C ALA A 69 -17.53 2.95 19.39
N ASP A 70 -18.51 3.42 20.17
CA ASP A 70 -19.20 2.60 21.18
C ASP A 70 -19.86 1.34 20.58
N THR A 71 -20.13 1.36 19.27
CA THR A 71 -20.44 0.20 18.43
C THR A 71 -19.53 0.21 17.21
N ASP A 72 -18.89 -0.91 16.89
CA ASP A 72 -17.98 -0.97 15.74
C ASP A 72 -18.75 -0.89 14.42
N TYR A 73 -18.49 0.15 13.64
CA TYR A 73 -19.05 0.29 12.30
C TYR A 73 -18.04 -0.22 11.26
N TYR A 74 -18.49 -1.13 10.40
CA TYR A 74 -17.68 -1.66 9.30
C TYR A 74 -18.07 -0.96 8.00
N VAL A 75 -17.09 -0.37 7.33
CA VAL A 75 -17.24 0.33 6.06
C VAL A 75 -16.40 -0.40 5.02
N VAL A 76 -17.00 -0.68 3.86
CA VAL A 76 -16.28 -1.28 2.74
C VAL A 76 -15.48 -0.20 2.02
N LEU A 77 -14.18 -0.44 1.85
CA LEU A 77 -13.32 0.34 0.95
C LEU A 77 -13.29 -0.42 -0.39
N ASN A 78 -13.54 0.29 -1.49
CA ASN A 78 -13.59 -0.26 -2.84
C ASN A 78 -12.47 0.33 -3.68
#